data_AF-A0A2D5BU02-F1
#
_entry.id   AF-A0A2D5BU02-F1
#
_cell.length_a   1.000
_cell.length_b   1.000
_cell.length_c   1.000
_cell.angle_alpha   90.00
_cell.angle_beta   90.00
_cell.angle_gamma   90.00
#
_symmetry.space_group_name_H-M   'P 1'
#
loop_
_entity.id
_entity.type
_entity.pdbx_description
1 polymer ?
#
loop_
_entity_poly.entity_id
_entity_poly.type
_entity_poly.pdbx_seq_one_letter_code
_entity_poly.pdbx_strand_id
1 'polypeptide(L)'
;MSDRRARPGSIRWNAHRKRWVAIFGEAYGESSLLGETWYAEAAEITGPWTRGKKIVTHDRYSFYNVTHHDFMDGDGGRYIYFEGTYTTLFAQAKVKTPRYDYNQVMYRLDLDDPRLKMK
;
A
#
# COMPACT_ATOMS: atom_id res chain seq x y z
N MET A 1 -19.60 5.52 -12.87
CA MET A 1 -18.85 5.82 -11.63
C MET A 1 -18.11 4.55 -11.25
N SER A 2 -16.77 4.56 -11.24
CA SER A 2 -16.03 3.44 -10.67
C SER A 2 -16.16 3.53 -9.15
N ASP A 3 -16.82 2.55 -8.52
CA ASP A 3 -17.02 2.44 -7.07
C ASP A 3 -15.72 2.03 -6.35
N ARG A 4 -14.63 2.78 -6.60
CA ARG A 4 -13.34 2.52 -5.96
C ARG A 4 -13.46 2.88 -4.48
N ARG A 5 -13.06 1.94 -3.62
CA ARG A 5 -13.23 2.09 -2.17
C ARG A 5 -11.92 1.85 -1.44
N ALA A 6 -11.55 2.78 -0.55
CA ALA A 6 -10.43 2.58 0.35
C ALA A 6 -10.69 1.38 1.29
N ARG A 7 -9.68 0.54 1.45
CA ARG A 7 -9.67 -0.59 2.38
C ARG A 7 -8.76 -0.28 3.57
N PRO A 8 -9.05 -0.81 4.77
CA PRO A 8 -8.18 -0.62 5.92
C PRO A 8 -6.74 -1.07 5.64
N GLY A 9 -5.83 -0.43 6.36
CA GLY A 9 -4.42 -0.79 6.43
C GLY A 9 -3.84 -0.22 7.72
N SER A 10 -2.69 0.44 7.63
CA SER A 10 -1.96 0.95 8.80
C SER A 10 -1.67 2.44 8.69
N ILE A 11 -1.73 3.14 9.83
CA ILE A 11 -1.32 4.53 9.98
C ILE A 11 -0.23 4.60 11.05
N ARG A 12 0.91 5.23 10.73
CA ARG A 12 2.09 5.32 11.62
C ARG A 12 2.68 6.72 11.57
N TRP A 13 3.29 7.17 12.67
CA TRP A 13 4.12 8.38 12.63
C TRP A 13 5.44 8.06 11.94
N ASN A 14 5.88 8.92 11.02
CA ASN A 14 7.17 8.78 10.34
C ASN A 14 8.08 9.96 10.69
N ALA A 15 9.22 9.67 11.32
CA ALA A 15 10.15 10.68 11.82
C ALA A 15 10.86 11.44 10.68
N HIS A 16 11.19 10.76 9.58
CA HIS A 16 11.84 11.34 8.39
C HIS A 16 10.93 12.38 7.72
N ARG A 17 9.66 12.04 7.50
CA ARG A 17 8.67 12.95 6.91
C ARG A 17 8.11 13.97 7.88
N LYS A 18 8.20 13.71 9.20
CA LYS A 18 7.52 14.44 10.27
C LYS A 18 6.01 14.55 9.99
N ARG A 19 5.43 13.41 9.60
CA ARG A 19 4.01 13.27 9.23
C ARG A 19 3.49 11.92 9.70
N TRP A 20 2.18 11.83 9.85
CA TRP A 20 1.49 10.55 9.86
C TRP A 20 1.44 10.03 8.42
N VAL A 21 1.87 8.79 8.23
CA VAL A 21 1.84 8.09 6.94
C VAL A 21 0.82 6.97 7.00
N ALA A 22 0.10 6.76 5.90
CA ALA A 22 -0.87 5.69 5.75
C ALA A 22 -0.48 4.79 4.59
N ILE A 23 -0.52 3.47 4.81
CA ILE A 23 -0.50 2.44 3.77
C ILE A 23 -1.84 1.73 3.79
N PHE A 24 -2.54 1.74 2.65
CA PHE A 24 -3.90 1.21 2.57
C PHE A 24 -4.23 0.64 1.19
N GLY A 25 -5.19 -0.28 1.12
CA GLY A 25 -5.59 -0.92 -0.13
C GLY A 25 -6.74 -0.20 -0.84
N GLU A 26 -6.99 -0.57 -2.09
CA GLU A 26 -8.20 -0.22 -2.86
C GLU A 26 -9.01 -1.48 -3.18
N ALA A 27 -10.32 -1.39 -3.06
CA ALA A 27 -11.26 -2.33 -3.64
C ALA A 27 -11.87 -1.77 -4.92
N TYR A 28 -12.20 -2.69 -5.84
CA TYR A 28 -12.80 -2.41 -7.15
C TYR A 28 -11.89 -1.59 -8.07
N GLY A 29 -10.58 -1.87 -8.00
CA GLY A 29 -9.59 -1.32 -8.93
C GLY A 29 -9.75 -1.88 -10.35
N GLU A 30 -9.17 -1.18 -11.32
CA GLU A 30 -9.29 -1.54 -12.74
C GLU A 30 -8.51 -2.80 -13.11
N SER A 31 -7.32 -2.98 -12.53
CA SER A 31 -6.42 -4.10 -12.84
C SER A 31 -6.82 -5.39 -12.11
N SER A 32 -7.38 -5.25 -10.91
CA SER A 32 -7.78 -6.33 -9.99
C SER A 32 -8.81 -5.82 -9.00
N LEU A 33 -9.70 -6.71 -8.53
CA LEU A 33 -10.67 -6.37 -7.48
C LEU A 33 -9.99 -5.83 -6.21
N LEU A 34 -8.82 -6.38 -5.86
CA LEU A 34 -8.02 -6.03 -4.68
C LEU A 34 -6.53 -6.05 -5.03
N GLY A 35 -6.04 -5.20 -5.91
CA GLY A 35 -4.63 -5.22 -6.34
C GLY A 35 -3.86 -3.91 -6.16
N GLU A 36 -4.52 -2.84 -5.74
CA GLU A 36 -3.90 -1.51 -5.64
C GLU A 36 -3.57 -1.20 -4.18
N THR A 37 -2.36 -0.69 -3.94
CA THR A 37 -1.93 -0.17 -2.63
C THR A 37 -1.55 1.30 -2.77
N TRP A 38 -1.90 2.07 -1.75
CA TRP A 38 -1.77 3.52 -1.72
C TRP A 38 -0.98 3.97 -0.49
N TYR A 39 -0.27 5.08 -0.66
CA TYR A 39 0.46 5.84 0.35
C TYR A 39 -0.17 7.22 0.50
N ALA A 40 -0.37 7.70 1.72
CA ALA A 40 -0.82 9.06 2.00
C ALA A 40 -0.10 9.66 3.21
N GLU A 41 -0.14 10.98 3.32
CA GLU A 41 0.46 11.72 4.44
C GLU A 41 -0.54 12.71 5.05
N ALA A 42 -0.45 12.93 6.36
CA ALA A 42 -1.18 13.95 7.08
C ALA A 42 -0.35 14.57 8.21
N ALA A 43 -0.70 15.80 8.59
CA ALA A 43 -0.11 16.48 9.75
C ALA A 43 -0.56 15.86 11.07
N GLU A 44 -1.85 15.51 11.16
CA GLU A 44 -2.50 14.91 12.31
C GLU A 44 -3.00 13.51 11.95
N ILE A 45 -3.09 12.60 12.93
CA ILE A 45 -3.55 11.23 12.70
C ILE A 45 -4.99 11.17 12.18
N THR A 46 -5.82 12.14 12.58
CA THR A 46 -7.22 12.27 12.14
C THR A 46 -7.35 12.95 10.77
N GLY A 47 -6.24 13.40 10.17
CA GLY A 47 -6.22 14.06 8.87
C GLY A 47 -6.16 15.59 8.96
N PRO A 48 -6.53 16.32 7.88
CA PRO A 48 -7.17 15.81 6.67
C PRO A 48 -6.23 14.98 5.79
N TRP A 49 -6.71 13.83 5.31
CA TRP A 49 -6.01 12.96 4.35
C TRP A 49 -6.44 13.31 2.93
N THR A 50 -5.82 14.34 2.34
CA THR A 50 -6.32 14.95 1.10
C THR A 50 -5.75 14.35 -0.18
N ARG A 51 -4.59 13.66 -0.10
CA ARG A 51 -3.90 13.12 -1.27
C ARG A 51 -3.34 11.74 -0.97
N GLY A 52 -3.49 10.85 -1.95
CA GLY A 52 -2.87 9.54 -1.98
C GLY A 52 -2.04 9.34 -3.24
N LYS A 53 -0.99 8.54 -3.12
CA LYS A 53 -0.16 8.05 -4.22
C LYS A 53 -0.31 6.54 -4.29
N LYS A 54 -0.74 6.03 -5.44
CA LYS A 54 -0.70 4.60 -5.70
C LYS A 54 0.76 4.17 -5.82
N ILE A 55 1.15 3.16 -5.04
CA ILE A 55 2.53 2.71 -4.91
C ILE A 55 2.76 1.28 -5.43
N VAL A 56 1.71 0.45 -5.46
CA VAL A 56 1.75 -0.92 -5.99
C VAL A 56 0.46 -1.19 -6.76
N THR A 57 0.60 -1.89 -7.89
CA THR A 57 -0.49 -2.49 -8.65
C THR A 57 -0.15 -3.93 -8.96
N HIS A 58 -0.98 -4.85 -8.50
CA HIS A 58 -0.98 -6.25 -8.94
C HIS A 58 -2.03 -6.44 -10.03
N ASP A 59 -1.60 -6.58 -11.28
CA ASP A 59 -2.49 -6.83 -12.41
C ASP A 59 -3.00 -8.28 -12.41
N ARG A 60 -4.32 -8.44 -12.40
CA ARG A 60 -5.01 -9.73 -12.30
C ARG A 60 -4.51 -10.63 -11.16
N TYR A 61 -4.07 -10.04 -10.06
CA TYR A 61 -3.72 -10.74 -8.82
C TYR A 61 -4.18 -9.90 -7.63
N SER A 62 -4.56 -10.57 -6.54
CA SER A 62 -4.94 -9.87 -5.33
C SER A 62 -3.74 -9.67 -4.41
N PHE A 63 -3.69 -8.48 -3.82
CA PHE A 63 -2.77 -8.01 -2.82
C PHE A 63 -3.55 -7.17 -1.81
N TYR A 64 -3.93 -7.78 -0.69
CA TYR A 64 -4.85 -7.19 0.30
C TYR A 64 -4.38 -7.43 1.73
N ASN A 65 -5.09 -6.87 2.71
CA ASN A 65 -4.68 -6.85 4.12
C ASN A 65 -3.30 -6.22 4.32
N VAL A 66 -3.06 -5.11 3.62
CA VAL A 66 -1.76 -4.44 3.65
C VAL A 66 -1.44 -3.86 5.02
N THR A 67 -0.19 -4.02 5.46
CA THR A 67 0.27 -3.54 6.76
C THR A 67 1.71 -3.01 6.66
N HIS A 68 1.92 -1.78 7.13
CA HIS A 68 3.25 -1.18 7.37
C HIS A 68 3.78 -1.63 8.74
N HIS A 69 5.02 -2.14 8.74
CA HIS A 69 5.78 -2.54 9.91
C HIS A 69 6.81 -1.45 10.29
N ASP A 70 6.39 -0.46 11.07
CA ASP A 70 7.21 0.67 11.51
C ASP A 70 8.51 0.25 12.25
N PHE A 71 8.48 -0.85 12.99
CA PHE A 71 9.68 -1.41 13.63
C PHE A 71 10.77 -1.90 12.66
N MET A 72 10.44 -2.07 11.37
CA MET A 72 11.40 -2.40 10.31
C MET A 72 11.91 -1.16 9.56
N ASP A 73 11.39 0.03 9.86
CA ASP A 73 11.75 1.23 9.12
C ASP A 73 13.25 1.53 9.22
N GLY A 74 13.87 1.76 8.07
CA GLY A 74 15.30 2.00 7.94
C GLY A 74 15.63 3.47 7.73
N ASP A 75 16.90 3.83 7.96
CA ASP A 75 17.44 5.17 7.69
C ASP A 75 16.60 6.29 8.32
N GLY A 76 16.33 6.18 9.62
CA GLY A 76 15.53 7.17 10.36
C GLY A 76 14.06 7.28 9.93
N GLY A 77 13.53 6.28 9.23
CA GLY A 77 12.17 6.29 8.69
C GLY A 77 12.09 6.62 7.21
N ARG A 78 13.21 6.85 6.51
CA ARG A 78 13.19 7.08 5.06
C ARG A 78 12.74 5.85 4.28
N TYR A 79 13.17 4.66 4.69
CA TYR A 79 12.75 3.41 4.06
C TYR A 79 11.66 2.76 4.91
N ILE A 80 10.46 2.62 4.36
CA ILE A 80 9.36 1.91 5.03
C ILE A 80 9.09 0.57 4.38
N TYR A 81 8.64 -0.40 5.19
CA TYR A 81 8.34 -1.76 4.74
C TYR A 81 6.89 -2.12 5.01
N PHE A 82 6.20 -2.59 3.98
CA PHE A 82 4.82 -3.06 4.13
C PHE A 82 4.64 -4.38 3.40
N GLU A 83 3.79 -5.23 3.95
CA GLU A 83 3.39 -6.49 3.33
C GLU A 83 1.92 -6.49 2.95
N GLY A 84 1.51 -7.55 2.24
CA GLY A 84 0.13 -7.89 2.00
C GLY A 84 -0.01 -9.31 1.47
N THR A 85 -1.22 -9.84 1.57
CA THR A 85 -1.59 -11.17 1.09
C THR A 85 -1.66 -11.19 -0.44
N TYR A 86 -0.66 -11.81 -1.06
CA TYR A 86 -0.58 -12.09 -2.48
C TYR A 86 -1.30 -13.41 -2.83
N THR A 87 -2.40 -13.34 -3.56
CA THR A 87 -3.22 -14.51 -3.90
C THR A 87 -4.01 -14.38 -5.19
N THR A 88 -4.40 -15.52 -5.76
CA THR A 88 -5.36 -15.61 -6.87
C THR A 88 -6.81 -15.43 -6.42
N LEU A 89 -7.10 -15.51 -5.13
CA LEU A 89 -8.44 -15.27 -4.60
C LEU A 89 -8.89 -13.84 -4.92
N PHE A 90 -10.12 -13.67 -5.42
CA PHE A 90 -10.69 -12.39 -5.90
C PHE A 90 -10.04 -11.80 -7.16
N ALA A 91 -9.07 -12.49 -7.75
CA ALA A 91 -8.42 -12.08 -8.97
C ALA A 91 -8.75 -13.00 -10.14
N GLN A 92 -8.57 -12.49 -11.36
CA GLN A 92 -8.75 -13.26 -12.60
C GLN A 92 -7.39 -13.62 -13.20
N ALA A 93 -6.50 -14.18 -12.37
CA ALA A 93 -5.14 -14.53 -12.76
C ALA A 93 -5.14 -15.58 -13.88
N LYS A 94 -4.63 -15.22 -15.07
CA LYS A 94 -4.50 -16.14 -16.20
C LYS A 94 -3.34 -17.13 -16.02
N VAL A 95 -2.28 -16.67 -15.36
CA VAL A 95 -1.10 -17.47 -15.02
C VAL A 95 -0.86 -17.29 -13.52
N LYS A 96 -0.76 -18.41 -12.80
CA LYS A 96 -0.52 -18.41 -11.36
C LYS A 96 0.97 -18.50 -11.09
N THR A 97 1.45 -17.76 -10.09
CA THR A 97 2.83 -17.91 -9.61
C THR A 97 2.95 -19.25 -8.89
N PRO A 98 3.73 -20.22 -9.42
CA PRO A 98 3.74 -21.58 -8.88
C PRO A 98 4.19 -21.60 -7.43
N ARG A 99 3.44 -22.27 -6.54
CA ARG A 99 3.72 -22.38 -5.09
C ARG A 99 3.61 -21.08 -4.27
N TYR A 100 3.21 -19.96 -4.87
CA TYR A 100 3.08 -18.67 -4.18
C TYR A 100 1.64 -18.12 -4.22
N ASP A 101 0.66 -18.97 -3.93
CA ASP A 101 -0.71 -18.50 -3.69
C ASP A 101 -0.96 -18.37 -2.19
N TYR A 102 -1.64 -17.29 -1.78
CA TYR A 102 -1.94 -16.99 -0.38
C TYR A 102 -0.69 -16.81 0.50
N ASN A 103 0.33 -16.14 -0.04
CA ASN A 103 1.57 -15.81 0.68
C ASN A 103 1.63 -14.32 1.05
N GLN A 104 2.52 -13.95 1.96
CA GLN A 104 2.87 -12.55 2.21
C GLN A 104 4.00 -12.12 1.28
N VAL A 105 3.85 -10.98 0.64
CA VAL A 105 4.92 -10.32 -0.13
C VAL A 105 5.20 -8.97 0.50
N MET A 106 6.47 -8.71 0.81
CA MET A 106 6.93 -7.46 1.42
C MET A 106 7.56 -6.55 0.38
N TYR A 107 7.17 -5.28 0.41
CA TYR A 107 7.74 -4.20 -0.38
C TYR A 107 8.51 -3.24 0.51
N ARG A 108 9.56 -2.62 -0.05
CA ARG A 108 10.24 -1.45 0.50
C ARG A 108 9.89 -0.22 -0.32
N LEU A 109 9.55 0.88 0.35
CA LEU A 109 9.32 2.19 -0.26
C LEU A 109 10.35 3.20 0.24
N ASP A 110 11.01 3.91 -0.68
CA ASP A 110 11.87 5.06 -0.36
C ASP A 110 11.01 6.33 -0.35
N LEU A 111 10.84 6.96 0.81
CA LEU A 111 10.01 8.14 0.98
C LEU A 111 10.61 9.42 0.36
N ASP A 112 11.88 9.39 -0.05
CA ASP A 112 12.51 10.47 -0.82
C ASP A 112 12.31 10.35 -2.33
N ASP A 113 11.65 9.28 -2.80
CA ASP A 113 11.33 9.14 -4.21
C ASP A 113 10.52 10.37 -4.68
N PRO A 114 10.99 11.10 -5.72
CA PRO A 114 10.35 12.33 -6.15
C PRO A 114 8.90 12.13 -6.61
N ARG A 115 8.50 10.91 -6.96
CA ARG A 115 7.12 10.55 -7.33
C ARG A 115 6.16 10.60 -6.15
N LEU A 116 6.67 10.48 -4.92
CA LEU A 116 5.89 10.56 -3.68
C LEU A 116 5.70 11.98 -3.15
N LYS A 117 6.22 13.01 -3.82
CA LYS A 117 6.02 14.40 -3.40
C LYS A 117 4.53 14.76 -3.36
N MET A 118 4.06 15.10 -2.15
CA MET A 118 2.73 15.64 -1.90
C MET A 118 2.83 17.16 -2.10
N LYS A 119 2.57 17.62 -3.33
CA LYS A 119 2.30 19.05 -3.58
C LYS A 119 0.93 19.43 -3.03
#